data_AF-E0MSJ3-F1
#
_entry.id   AF-E0MSJ3-F1
#
_cell.length_a   1.000
_cell.length_b   1.000
_cell.length_c   1.000
_cell.angle_alpha   90.00
_cell.angle_beta   90.00
_cell.angle_gamma   90.00
#
_symmetry.space_group_name_H-M   'P 1'
#
loop_
_entity.id
_entity.type
_entity.pdbx_description
1 polymer ?
#
loop_
_entity_poly.entity_id
_entity_poly.type
_entity_poly.pdbx_seq_one_letter_code
_entity_poly.pdbx_strand_id
1 'polypeptide(L)'
;MAAIPNVARANTISFNNGWEHLKFRSLKPNTFNTADNAVTVIAEGTSSILYRILPSDLFDSRSAEWTWRVDNSVPPSDLSDTDNDDRNLGVFFVNASDRVAGRIRPGTGISSLMRNRNVQVLMYTWGGNNPQGTVVPSPQASGRLRNIVQRRPAAGEFRESVDLASDFQRVFGVEMSNLVALAISSNSENSGSRVQAQVSEWVLG
;
A
#
# COMPACT_ATOMS: atom_id res chain seq x y z
N MET A 1 29.83 -32.82 -1.23
CA MET A 1 29.83 -31.42 -1.71
C MET A 1 28.42 -30.91 -1.52
N ALA A 2 28.16 -30.15 -0.46
CA ALA A 2 26.82 -29.62 -0.19
C ALA A 2 26.59 -28.42 -1.11
N ALA A 3 25.49 -28.44 -1.87
CA ALA A 3 25.05 -27.29 -2.65
C ALA A 3 24.71 -26.16 -1.67
N ILE A 4 25.41 -25.04 -1.81
CA ILE A 4 25.04 -23.80 -1.13
C ILE A 4 23.76 -23.32 -1.81
N PRO A 5 22.62 -23.21 -1.11
CA PRO A 5 21.43 -22.63 -1.71
C PRO A 5 21.78 -21.20 -2.12
N ASN A 6 21.60 -20.91 -3.40
CA ASN A 6 21.73 -19.58 -3.95
C ASN A 6 20.62 -18.75 -3.30
N VAL A 7 20.95 -18.00 -2.23
CA VAL A 7 20.01 -17.04 -1.66
C VAL A 7 19.87 -15.96 -2.73
N ALA A 8 18.82 -16.07 -3.54
CA ALA A 8 18.37 -14.97 -4.37
C ALA A 8 18.34 -13.74 -3.47
N ARG A 9 19.05 -12.67 -3.84
CA ARG A 9 18.88 -11.39 -3.14
C ARG A 9 17.43 -10.99 -3.35
N ALA A 10 16.58 -11.28 -2.37
CA ALA A 10 15.24 -10.76 -2.28
C ALA A 10 15.28 -9.25 -2.54
N ASN A 11 14.45 -8.73 -3.46
CA ASN A 11 14.38 -7.30 -3.78
C ASN A 11 13.75 -6.56 -2.59
N THR A 12 14.55 -6.41 -1.54
CA THR A 12 14.14 -5.84 -0.25
C THR A 12 14.00 -4.33 -0.39
N ILE A 13 12.86 -3.81 0.06
CA ILE A 13 12.51 -2.40 -0.03
C ILE A 13 12.92 -1.72 1.28
N SER A 14 14.02 -0.96 1.23
CA SER A 14 14.42 -0.09 2.34
C SER A 14 13.43 1.09 2.52
N PHE A 15 13.17 1.48 3.77
CA PHE A 15 12.37 2.67 4.10
C PHE A 15 13.20 3.94 4.31
N ASN A 16 14.53 3.87 4.27
CA ASN A 16 15.40 5.03 4.49
C ASN A 16 15.40 6.04 3.33
N ASN A 17 15.21 5.57 2.09
CA ASN A 17 15.43 6.39 0.90
C ASN A 17 14.30 6.26 -0.13
N GLY A 18 14.06 7.34 -0.88
CA GLY A 18 13.11 7.37 -2.00
C GLY A 18 11.64 7.42 -1.61
N TRP A 19 11.34 7.55 -0.31
CA TRP A 19 9.99 7.74 0.19
C TRP A 19 9.64 9.23 0.29
N GLU A 20 8.46 9.58 -0.18
CA GLU A 20 7.91 10.94 -0.19
C GLU A 20 6.53 10.96 0.48
N HIS A 21 6.18 12.09 1.10
CA HIS A 21 4.94 12.25 1.86
C HIS A 21 3.88 12.98 1.05
N LEU A 22 2.87 12.25 0.57
CA LEU A 22 1.69 12.82 -0.05
C LEU A 22 0.68 13.24 1.03
N LYS A 23 0.53 14.56 1.20
CA LYS A 23 -0.41 15.18 2.14
C LYS A 23 -1.69 15.58 1.42
N PHE A 24 -2.82 15.53 2.13
CA PHE A 24 -4.11 15.98 1.61
C PHE A 24 -4.42 17.39 2.11
N ARG A 25 -4.87 18.27 1.21
CA ARG A 25 -4.97 19.72 1.49
C ARG A 25 -5.85 20.07 2.69
N SER A 26 -6.91 19.31 2.93
CA SER A 26 -7.91 19.58 3.96
C SER A 26 -7.67 18.82 5.27
N LEU A 27 -6.60 18.04 5.37
CA LEU A 27 -6.40 17.07 6.44
C LEU A 27 -5.04 17.24 7.07
N LYS A 28 -4.97 17.02 8.38
CA LYS A 28 -3.68 16.86 9.07
C LYS A 28 -3.05 15.56 8.57
N PRO A 29 -1.75 15.55 8.26
CA PRO A 29 -1.08 14.35 7.78
C PRO A 29 -0.71 13.42 8.95
N ASN A 30 -0.60 12.14 8.64
CA ASN A 30 0.01 11.15 9.53
C ASN A 30 1.48 11.49 9.79
N THR A 31 2.01 10.96 10.89
CA THR A 31 3.45 10.96 11.15
C THR A 31 4.04 9.62 10.72
N PHE A 32 5.07 9.65 9.88
CA PHE A 32 5.82 8.47 9.45
C PHE A 32 7.24 8.54 10.00
N ASN A 33 7.65 7.50 10.74
CA ASN A 33 9.00 7.32 11.24
C ASN A 33 9.65 6.18 10.46
N THR A 34 10.53 6.51 9.53
CA THR A 34 11.23 5.54 8.69
C THR A 34 12.53 5.05 9.35
N ALA A 35 12.82 3.79 9.14
CA ALA A 35 14.08 3.13 9.45
C ALA A 35 14.49 2.27 8.24
N ASP A 36 15.55 1.47 8.32
CA ASP A 36 15.98 0.71 7.14
C ASP A 36 14.96 -0.35 6.72
N ASN A 37 14.56 -1.21 7.66
CA ASN A 37 13.68 -2.35 7.38
C ASN A 37 12.23 -2.16 7.86
N ALA A 38 11.88 -0.98 8.35
CA ALA A 38 10.53 -0.72 8.84
C ALA A 38 10.14 0.76 8.70
N VAL A 39 8.83 1.00 8.65
CA VAL A 39 8.23 2.31 8.84
C VAL A 39 7.08 2.22 9.83
N THR A 40 7.12 3.06 10.85
CA THR A 40 6.02 3.22 11.80
C THR A 40 5.16 4.40 11.38
N VAL A 41 3.84 4.22 11.34
CA VAL A 41 2.85 5.27 11.11
C VAL A 41 2.06 5.54 12.38
N ILE A 42 1.86 6.82 12.67
CA ILE A 42 0.94 7.31 13.69
C ILE A 42 -0.11 8.16 13.00
N ALA A 43 -1.38 7.78 13.18
CA ALA A 43 -2.53 8.58 12.76
C ALA A 43 -3.40 8.89 13.98
N GLU A 44 -3.93 10.10 14.06
CA GLU A 44 -4.79 10.53 15.17
C GLU A 44 -5.72 11.64 14.65
N GLY A 45 -6.91 11.26 14.18
CA GLY A 45 -7.74 12.17 13.39
C GLY A 45 -7.07 12.65 12.10
N THR A 46 -6.21 11.81 11.49
CA THR A 46 -5.37 12.21 10.35
C THR A 46 -5.45 11.22 9.20
N SER A 47 -5.05 11.68 8.01
CA SER A 47 -4.92 10.85 6.83
C SER A 47 -3.84 11.40 5.89
N SER A 48 -2.97 10.53 5.39
CA SER A 48 -1.97 10.84 4.36
C SER A 48 -1.30 9.54 3.87
N ILE A 49 -0.49 9.66 2.82
CA ILE A 49 0.17 8.53 2.18
C ILE A 49 1.69 8.78 2.17
N LEU A 50 2.47 7.78 2.57
CA LEU A 50 3.90 7.70 2.28
C LEU A 50 4.08 6.83 1.05
N TYR A 51 4.77 7.31 0.02
CA TYR A 51 4.91 6.58 -1.25
C TYR A 51 6.36 6.54 -1.71
N ARG A 52 6.68 5.56 -2.55
CA ARG A 52 7.96 5.45 -3.22
C ARG A 52 7.75 5.07 -4.68
N ILE A 53 8.29 5.87 -5.60
CA ILE A 53 8.43 5.46 -7.01
C ILE A 53 9.55 4.41 -7.07
N LEU A 54 9.28 3.28 -7.72
CA LEU A 54 10.25 2.22 -7.83
C LEU A 54 11.29 2.54 -8.93
N PRO A 55 12.54 2.08 -8.77
CA PRO A 55 13.47 2.01 -9.88
C PRO A 55 12.94 1.00 -10.92
N SER A 56 13.28 1.23 -12.19
CA SER A 56 12.70 0.48 -13.32
C SER A 56 13.06 -1.00 -13.35
N ASP A 57 14.16 -1.39 -12.72
CA ASP A 57 14.57 -2.79 -12.55
C ASP A 57 13.63 -3.60 -11.65
N LEU A 58 12.76 -2.93 -10.88
CA LEU A 58 11.71 -3.56 -10.07
C LEU A 58 10.32 -3.52 -10.72
N PHE A 59 10.18 -2.97 -11.93
CA PHE A 59 8.87 -2.88 -12.59
C PHE A 59 8.29 -4.26 -12.96
N ASP A 60 9.18 -5.24 -13.15
CA ASP A 60 8.80 -6.61 -13.48
C ASP A 60 8.45 -7.48 -12.27
N SER A 61 8.45 -6.92 -11.06
CA SER A 61 7.96 -7.65 -9.88
C SER A 61 6.47 -8.00 -10.00
N ARG A 62 6.13 -9.23 -9.61
CA ARG A 62 4.79 -9.83 -9.72
C ARG A 62 4.28 -10.40 -8.40
N SER A 63 5.12 -10.43 -7.37
CA SER A 63 4.74 -10.88 -6.02
C SER A 63 5.32 -9.96 -4.97
N ALA A 64 4.77 -10.04 -3.76
CA ALA A 64 5.29 -9.31 -2.62
C ALA A 64 5.07 -10.05 -1.31
N GLU A 65 6.00 -9.84 -0.39
CA GLU A 65 5.86 -10.21 1.01
C GLU A 65 6.12 -9.00 1.89
N TRP A 66 5.42 -8.90 3.01
CA TRP A 66 5.72 -7.91 4.06
C TRP A 66 5.19 -8.39 5.40
N THR A 67 5.71 -7.79 6.47
CA THR A 67 5.15 -7.90 7.81
C THR A 67 4.45 -6.59 8.16
N TRP A 68 3.28 -6.66 8.78
CA TRP A 68 2.62 -5.49 9.37
C TRP A 68 2.18 -5.76 10.80
N ARG A 69 2.16 -4.70 11.59
CA ARG A 69 1.83 -4.75 13.01
C ARG A 69 0.95 -3.57 13.35
N VAL A 70 -0.08 -3.79 14.16
CA VAL A 70 -0.98 -2.76 14.68
C VAL A 70 -0.96 -2.84 16.20
N ASP A 71 -0.60 -1.72 16.83
CA ASP A 71 -0.62 -1.55 18.29
C ASP A 71 -1.97 -1.03 18.76
N ASN A 72 -2.45 0.04 18.11
CA ASN A 72 -3.71 0.68 18.40
C ASN A 72 -4.54 0.71 17.11
N SER A 73 -5.77 0.22 17.18
CA SER A 73 -6.65 0.04 16.03
C SER A 73 -7.77 1.07 15.99
N VAL A 74 -8.24 1.40 14.79
CA VAL A 74 -9.55 2.04 14.57
C VAL A 74 -10.70 1.08 14.92
N PRO A 75 -11.93 1.58 15.18
CA PRO A 75 -13.13 0.76 15.19
C PRO A 75 -13.49 0.25 13.77
N PRO A 76 -14.37 -0.77 13.65
CA PRO A 76 -14.91 -1.20 12.36
C PRO A 76 -15.63 -0.06 11.62
N SER A 77 -15.40 0.00 10.31
CA SER A 77 -15.79 1.09 9.41
C SER A 77 -16.26 0.52 8.06
N ASP A 78 -17.01 1.28 7.27
CA ASP A 78 -17.38 0.88 5.90
C ASP A 78 -16.40 1.49 4.88
N LEU A 79 -15.47 0.67 4.38
CA LEU A 79 -14.44 1.12 3.42
C LEU A 79 -15.00 1.64 2.08
N SER A 80 -16.30 1.50 1.82
CA SER A 80 -16.97 2.03 0.63
C SER A 80 -17.59 3.42 0.85
N ASP A 81 -17.58 3.94 2.08
CA ASP A 81 -18.14 5.23 2.47
C ASP A 81 -17.02 6.21 2.85
N THR A 82 -16.91 7.34 2.14
CA THR A 82 -15.82 8.31 2.38
C THR A 82 -15.89 8.94 3.79
N ASP A 83 -17.07 8.99 4.39
CA ASP A 83 -17.24 9.56 5.72
C ASP A 83 -17.08 8.51 6.84
N ASN A 84 -16.73 7.27 6.47
CA ASN A 84 -16.58 6.14 7.37
C ASN A 84 -15.60 5.06 6.84
N ASP A 85 -14.47 5.45 6.22
CA ASP A 85 -13.48 4.52 5.63
C ASP A 85 -12.16 4.43 6.42
N ASP A 86 -12.23 4.68 7.72
CA ASP A 86 -11.10 4.55 8.64
C ASP A 86 -10.46 3.14 8.57
N ARG A 87 -9.12 3.08 8.61
CA ARG A 87 -8.34 1.83 8.55
C ARG A 87 -6.99 1.99 9.24
N ASN A 88 -6.47 0.90 9.78
CA ASN A 88 -5.15 0.89 10.45
C ASN A 88 -4.03 1.09 9.44
N LEU A 89 -4.01 0.27 8.39
CA LEU A 89 -2.99 0.28 7.36
C LEU A 89 -3.60 -0.03 5.99
N GLY A 90 -3.09 0.66 4.98
CA GLY A 90 -3.21 0.27 3.58
C GLY A 90 -1.81 0.17 2.96
N VAL A 91 -1.52 -0.97 2.31
CA VAL A 91 -0.28 -1.23 1.56
C VAL A 91 -0.62 -1.28 0.08
N PHE A 92 -0.02 -0.38 -0.71
CA PHE A 92 -0.43 -0.10 -2.08
C PHE A 92 0.60 -0.61 -3.08
N PHE A 93 0.09 -1.16 -4.17
CA PHE A 93 0.84 -1.56 -5.35
C PHE A 93 0.24 -0.85 -6.57
N VAL A 94 1.06 -0.07 -7.27
CA VAL A 94 0.60 0.78 -8.38
C VAL A 94 1.02 0.14 -9.71
N ASN A 95 0.05 -0.39 -10.44
CA ASN A 95 0.25 -0.89 -11.80
C ASN A 95 0.05 0.23 -12.83
N ALA A 96 0.95 0.30 -13.81
CA ALA A 96 0.82 1.23 -14.93
C ALA A 96 1.13 0.56 -16.26
N SER A 97 0.37 0.91 -17.30
CA SER A 97 0.70 0.52 -18.69
C SER A 97 2.09 0.97 -19.12
N ASP A 98 2.69 0.28 -20.11
CA ASP A 98 4.03 0.59 -20.65
C ASP A 98 4.17 2.04 -21.09
N ARG A 99 3.12 2.61 -21.69
CA ARG A 99 3.10 4.02 -22.11
C ARG A 99 3.28 4.97 -20.93
N VAL A 100 2.72 4.65 -19.77
CA VAL A 100 2.84 5.46 -18.56
C VAL A 100 4.19 5.20 -17.89
N ALA A 101 4.58 3.93 -17.73
CA ALA A 101 5.86 3.53 -17.14
C ALA A 101 7.06 4.13 -17.89
N GLY A 102 7.02 4.13 -19.23
CA GLY A 102 8.05 4.72 -20.10
C GLY A 102 8.23 6.23 -19.94
N ARG A 103 7.34 6.92 -19.21
CA ARG A 103 7.43 8.36 -18.89
C ARG A 103 7.80 8.64 -17.44
N ILE A 104 7.90 7.63 -16.58
CA ILE A 104 8.31 7.79 -15.20
C ILE A 104 9.81 8.05 -15.15
N ARG A 105 10.19 9.11 -14.44
CA ARG A 105 11.56 9.56 -14.22
C ARG A 105 11.75 9.89 -12.74
N PRO A 106 12.98 9.95 -12.22
CA PRO A 106 13.24 10.49 -10.88
C PRO A 106 12.55 11.85 -10.70
N GLY A 107 11.82 12.02 -9.59
CA GLY A 107 11.03 13.23 -9.31
C GLY A 107 9.63 13.26 -9.94
N THR A 108 9.17 12.19 -10.59
CA THR A 108 7.76 12.08 -11.03
C THR A 108 6.85 12.05 -9.81
N GLY A 109 6.10 13.13 -9.60
CA GLY A 109 5.18 13.24 -8.46
C GLY A 109 4.05 12.19 -8.53
N ILE A 110 3.85 11.46 -7.43
CA ILE A 110 2.81 10.41 -7.34
C ILE A 110 1.41 10.92 -7.66
N SER A 111 1.15 12.20 -7.41
CA SER A 111 -0.17 12.79 -7.64
C SER A 111 -0.57 12.74 -9.12
N SER A 112 0.40 12.80 -10.04
CA SER A 112 0.17 12.63 -11.48
C SER A 112 -0.22 11.19 -11.82
N LEU A 113 0.49 10.20 -11.27
CA LEU A 113 0.17 8.78 -11.42
C LEU A 113 -1.22 8.48 -10.85
N MET A 114 -1.48 9.00 -9.65
CA MET A 114 -2.77 8.89 -8.98
C MET A 114 -3.88 9.73 -9.61
N ARG A 115 -3.68 10.43 -10.73
CA ARG A 115 -4.78 11.02 -11.53
C ARG A 115 -4.88 10.37 -12.91
N ASN A 116 -3.95 9.51 -13.27
CA ASN A 116 -3.90 8.87 -14.57
C ASN A 116 -4.89 7.71 -14.62
N ARG A 117 -5.82 7.75 -15.58
CA ARG A 117 -6.83 6.70 -15.78
C ARG A 117 -6.25 5.34 -16.19
N ASN A 118 -5.02 5.30 -16.69
CA ASN A 118 -4.31 4.08 -17.09
C ASN A 118 -3.40 3.54 -15.98
N VAL A 119 -3.69 3.93 -14.73
CA VAL A 119 -3.05 3.42 -13.52
C VAL A 119 -4.11 2.69 -12.71
N GLN A 120 -3.82 1.45 -12.33
CA GLN A 120 -4.63 0.70 -11.36
C GLN A 120 -3.85 0.56 -10.06
N VAL A 121 -4.57 0.59 -8.95
CA VAL A 121 -3.99 0.56 -7.61
C VAL A 121 -4.68 -0.52 -6.81
N LEU A 122 -3.92 -1.56 -6.46
CA LEU A 122 -4.32 -2.51 -5.43
C LEU A 122 -3.86 -1.99 -4.08
N MET A 123 -4.76 -2.00 -3.10
CA MET A 123 -4.45 -1.73 -1.71
C MET A 123 -4.83 -2.94 -0.87
N TYR A 124 -3.87 -3.55 -0.19
CA TYR A 124 -4.16 -4.53 0.85
C TYR A 124 -4.42 -3.79 2.16
N THR A 125 -5.56 -4.08 2.78
CA THR A 125 -6.09 -3.26 3.88
C THR A 125 -6.23 -4.06 5.17
N TRP A 126 -5.69 -3.50 6.25
CA TRP A 126 -6.01 -3.88 7.62
C TRP A 126 -6.96 -2.83 8.20
N GLY A 127 -8.25 -3.18 8.28
CA GLY A 127 -9.33 -2.28 8.68
C GLY A 127 -10.65 -2.66 8.01
N GLY A 128 -11.69 -1.85 8.23
CA GLY A 128 -13.02 -2.10 7.68
C GLY A 128 -13.82 -3.21 8.37
N ASN A 129 -15.11 -3.28 8.08
CA ASN A 129 -16.04 -4.25 8.64
C ASN A 129 -16.24 -5.52 7.76
N ASN A 130 -15.68 -5.51 6.56
CA ASN A 130 -15.81 -6.60 5.60
C ASN A 130 -14.99 -7.86 6.00
N PRO A 131 -15.35 -9.05 5.50
CA PRO A 131 -14.53 -10.26 5.63
C PRO A 131 -13.17 -10.15 4.93
N GLN A 132 -12.22 -10.99 5.33
CA GLN A 132 -10.95 -11.14 4.60
C GLN A 132 -11.20 -11.65 3.17
N GLY A 133 -10.41 -11.16 2.22
CA GLY A 133 -10.51 -11.44 0.79
C GLY A 133 -11.52 -10.57 0.04
N THR A 134 -12.40 -9.84 0.75
CA THR A 134 -13.38 -8.96 0.12
C THR A 134 -12.69 -7.84 -0.65
N VAL A 135 -13.14 -7.62 -1.88
CA VAL A 135 -12.69 -6.52 -2.74
C VAL A 135 -13.64 -5.35 -2.62
N VAL A 136 -13.14 -4.19 -2.17
CA VAL A 136 -13.96 -2.97 -1.99
C VAL A 136 -13.41 -1.84 -2.86
N PRO A 137 -14.19 -1.32 -3.83
CA PRO A 137 -13.82 -0.08 -4.54
C PRO A 137 -13.65 1.07 -3.55
N SER A 138 -12.52 1.76 -3.58
CA SER A 138 -12.34 2.94 -2.74
C SER A 138 -13.26 4.07 -3.23
N PRO A 139 -13.97 4.77 -2.33
CA PRO A 139 -14.89 5.80 -2.74
C PRO A 139 -14.18 7.03 -3.32
N GLN A 140 -12.92 7.29 -2.94
CA GLN A 140 -12.11 8.39 -3.47
C GLN A 140 -11.59 8.15 -4.90
N ALA A 141 -11.57 6.90 -5.37
CA ALA A 141 -11.02 6.54 -6.67
C ALA A 141 -11.62 5.24 -7.23
N SER A 142 -12.95 5.13 -7.21
CA SER A 142 -13.69 3.89 -7.52
C SER A 142 -13.46 3.31 -8.91
N GLY A 143 -12.94 4.08 -9.88
CA GLY A 143 -12.56 3.57 -11.19
C GLY A 143 -11.23 2.81 -11.24
N ARG A 144 -10.36 2.96 -10.23
CA ARG A 144 -8.95 2.55 -10.33
C ARG A 144 -8.28 2.08 -9.04
N LEU A 145 -8.85 2.37 -7.87
CA LEU A 145 -8.34 1.89 -6.59
C LEU A 145 -9.28 0.83 -6.02
N ARG A 146 -8.70 -0.31 -5.63
CA ARG A 146 -9.42 -1.43 -5.05
C ARG A 146 -8.72 -1.86 -3.76
N ASN A 147 -9.49 -1.92 -2.69
CA ASN A 147 -9.09 -2.56 -1.44
C ASN A 147 -9.22 -4.07 -1.59
N ILE A 148 -8.27 -4.84 -1.10
CA ILE A 148 -8.43 -6.24 -0.72
C ILE A 148 -8.29 -6.27 0.81
N VAL A 149 -9.38 -6.59 1.51
CA VAL A 149 -9.36 -6.67 2.97
C VAL A 149 -8.56 -7.90 3.38
N GLN A 150 -7.49 -7.70 4.14
CA GLN A 150 -6.70 -8.81 4.69
C GLN A 150 -7.07 -9.08 6.14
N ARG A 151 -7.37 -8.03 6.92
CA ARG A 151 -7.64 -8.15 8.35
C ARG A 151 -8.72 -7.16 8.76
N ARG A 152 -9.60 -7.58 9.67
CA ARG A 152 -10.49 -6.67 10.39
C ARG A 152 -9.70 -5.84 11.41
N PRO A 153 -10.23 -4.68 11.85
CA PRO A 153 -9.57 -3.84 12.84
C PRO A 153 -9.35 -4.62 14.13
N ALA A 154 -8.09 -4.74 14.52
CA ALA A 154 -7.60 -5.36 15.73
C ALA A 154 -6.12 -4.99 15.88
N ALA A 155 -5.58 -5.10 17.10
CA ALA A 155 -4.15 -5.16 17.30
C ALA A 155 -3.59 -6.54 16.90
N GLY A 156 -2.31 -6.61 16.57
CA GLY A 156 -1.61 -7.85 16.25
C GLY A 156 -0.43 -7.65 15.32
N GLU A 157 0.12 -8.76 14.85
CA GLU A 157 1.18 -8.79 13.85
C GLU A 157 0.93 -9.95 12.89
N PHE A 158 1.11 -9.71 11.59
CA PHE A 158 0.96 -10.73 10.57
C PHE A 158 1.98 -10.55 9.45
N ARG A 159 2.39 -11.66 8.86
CA ARG A 159 3.11 -11.68 7.59
C ARG A 159 2.13 -11.94 6.46
N GLU A 160 2.22 -11.15 5.41
CA GLU A 160 1.43 -11.30 4.19
C GLU A 160 2.35 -11.74 3.04
N SER A 161 1.84 -12.58 2.15
CA SER A 161 2.49 -13.05 0.94
C SER A 161 1.46 -13.11 -0.17
N VAL A 162 1.69 -12.37 -1.26
CA VAL A 162 0.68 -12.15 -2.30
C VAL A 162 1.24 -12.34 -3.70
N ASP A 163 0.38 -12.84 -4.59
CA ASP A 163 0.60 -12.86 -6.04
C ASP A 163 -0.12 -11.64 -6.63
N LEU A 164 0.65 -10.59 -6.92
CA LEU A 164 0.13 -9.34 -7.46
C LEU A 164 -0.43 -9.55 -8.86
N ALA A 165 0.24 -10.35 -9.70
CA ALA A 165 -0.21 -10.59 -11.06
C ALA A 165 -1.60 -11.24 -11.08
N SER A 166 -1.78 -12.30 -10.28
CA SER A 166 -3.07 -12.97 -10.12
C SER A 166 -4.12 -12.04 -9.51
N ASP A 167 -3.75 -11.22 -8.52
CA ASP A 167 -4.69 -10.29 -7.89
C ASP A 167 -5.11 -9.14 -8.82
N PHE A 168 -4.21 -8.56 -9.62
CA PHE A 168 -4.58 -7.55 -10.62
C PHE A 168 -5.53 -8.13 -11.66
N GLN A 169 -5.28 -9.36 -12.14
CA GLN A 169 -6.19 -10.04 -13.05
C GLN A 169 -7.56 -10.29 -12.41
N ARG A 170 -7.59 -10.80 -11.18
CA ARG A 170 -8.84 -11.11 -10.45
C ARG A 170 -9.67 -9.87 -10.15
N VAL A 171 -9.02 -8.77 -9.76
CA VAL A 171 -9.68 -7.57 -9.24
C VAL A 171 -10.05 -6.57 -10.33
N PHE A 172 -9.21 -6.43 -11.35
CA PHE A 172 -9.40 -5.44 -12.42
C PHE A 172 -9.67 -6.06 -13.78
N GLY A 173 -9.49 -7.38 -13.95
CA GLY A 173 -9.60 -8.04 -15.25
C GLY A 173 -8.47 -7.68 -16.21
N VAL A 174 -7.33 -7.24 -15.69
CA VAL A 174 -6.17 -6.80 -16.48
C VAL A 174 -4.92 -7.54 -16.06
N GLU A 175 -4.06 -7.84 -17.04
CA GLU A 175 -2.72 -8.30 -16.76
C GLU A 175 -1.89 -7.16 -16.16
N MET A 176 -1.15 -7.47 -15.10
CA MET A 176 -0.21 -6.54 -14.49
C MET A 176 0.93 -6.25 -15.47
N SER A 177 1.17 -4.97 -15.78
CA SER A 177 2.19 -4.55 -16.75
C SER A 177 3.46 -4.11 -16.03
N ASN A 178 3.40 -3.05 -15.22
CA ASN A 178 4.58 -2.48 -14.56
C ASN A 178 4.22 -2.07 -13.13
N LEU A 179 4.93 -2.62 -12.14
CA LEU A 179 4.86 -2.14 -10.76
C LEU A 179 5.69 -0.87 -10.61
N VAL A 180 5.04 0.30 -10.65
CA VAL A 180 5.78 1.57 -10.74
C VAL A 180 5.94 2.30 -9.41
N ALA A 181 5.11 1.98 -8.42
CA ALA A 181 5.18 2.60 -7.11
C ALA A 181 4.60 1.72 -6.02
N LEU A 182 5.09 1.93 -4.81
CA LEU A 182 4.59 1.39 -3.57
C LEU A 182 4.06 2.54 -2.70
N ALA A 183 3.10 2.25 -1.82
CA ALA A 183 2.68 3.22 -0.82
C ALA A 183 2.18 2.58 0.47
N ILE A 184 2.18 3.37 1.55
CA ILE A 184 1.64 3.03 2.86
C ILE A 184 0.75 4.18 3.30
N SER A 185 -0.41 3.85 3.87
CA SER A 185 -1.32 4.84 4.46
C SER A 185 -1.92 4.33 5.75
N SER A 186 -2.35 5.27 6.60
CA SER A 186 -3.30 5.06 7.68
C SER A 186 -4.40 6.11 7.52
N ASN A 187 -5.63 5.78 7.90
CA ASN A 187 -6.76 6.70 7.88
C ASN A 187 -7.53 6.58 9.18
N SER A 188 -7.59 7.66 9.95
CA SER A 188 -8.35 7.71 11.20
C SER A 188 -9.10 9.02 11.32
N GLU A 189 -9.39 9.67 10.20
CA GLU A 189 -9.94 11.03 10.16
C GLU A 189 -11.40 11.07 10.60
N ASN A 190 -12.18 10.00 10.36
CA ASN A 190 -13.60 9.98 10.68
C ASN A 190 -13.84 9.70 12.17
N SER A 191 -13.15 8.70 12.74
CA SER A 191 -13.30 8.34 14.15
C SER A 191 -12.46 9.18 15.10
N GLY A 192 -11.41 9.85 14.61
CA GLY A 192 -10.43 10.52 15.46
C GLY A 192 -9.52 9.56 16.25
N SER A 193 -9.64 8.25 16.02
CA SER A 193 -8.88 7.24 16.76
C SER A 193 -7.38 7.43 16.60
N ARG A 194 -6.63 7.15 17.66
CA ARG A 194 -5.18 7.08 17.57
C ARG A 194 -4.74 5.69 17.07
N VAL A 195 -4.29 5.61 15.83
CA VAL A 195 -3.63 4.43 15.24
C VAL A 195 -2.13 4.49 15.49
N GLN A 196 -1.55 3.35 15.85
CA GLN A 196 -0.11 3.14 15.76
C GLN A 196 0.12 1.80 15.08
N ALA A 197 0.83 1.83 13.96
CA ALA A 197 1.06 0.65 13.15
C ALA A 197 2.43 0.71 12.48
N GLN A 198 2.90 -0.43 11.98
CA GLN A 198 4.19 -0.57 11.33
C GLN A 198 4.08 -1.50 10.13
N VAL A 199 4.85 -1.20 9.09
CA VAL A 199 5.15 -2.12 7.98
C VAL A 199 6.65 -2.39 8.01
N SER A 200 7.06 -3.63 7.84
CA SER A 200 8.46 -4.06 7.84
C SER A 200 8.70 -5.20 6.85
N GLU A 201 9.98 -5.50 6.61
CA GLU A 201 10.40 -6.69 5.85
C GLU A 201 9.78 -6.81 4.45
N TRP A 202 9.59 -5.68 3.78
CA TRP A 202 8.94 -5.66 2.47
C TRP A 202 9.90 -6.16 1.39
N VAL A 203 9.54 -7.27 0.76
CA VAL A 203 10.25 -7.90 -0.36
C VAL A 203 9.36 -7.92 -1.60
N LEU A 204 9.96 -7.64 -2.75
CA LEU A 204 9.34 -7.88 -4.06
C LEU A 204 9.96 -9.11 -4.73
N GLY A 205 9.15 -9.85 -5.46
CA GLY A 205 9.55 -11.01 -6.27
C GLY A 205 9.01 -10.95 -7.68
#